data_AF-A0A9D4SLT4-F1
#
_entry.id   AF-A0A9D4SLT4-F1
#
_cell.length_a   1.000
_cell.length_b   1.000
_cell.length_c   1.000
_cell.angle_alpha   90.00
_cell.angle_beta   90.00
_cell.angle_gamma   90.00
#
_symmetry.space_group_name_H-M   'P 1'
#
loop_
_entity.id
_entity.type
_entity.pdbx_description
1 polymer ?
#
loop_
_entity_poly.entity_id
_entity_poly.type
_entity_poly.pdbx_seq_one_letter_code
_entity_poly.pdbx_strand_id
1 'polypeptide(L)'
;MEQIGFFPISNSSNIYGMTNMHGDMTRILVATLEKQVFAVEYSDNKKITCNEIHFAYIPNSADIISIDAFVRTNYNDIVLGITFFKNYKESDSNEFRKNIVVSNNRSTSSSSEKNICNHYYFNIYSSLSSTNRFDLNQIAQDCQTFELDFVPYHLYHTSIINENNIAETLWLLSGSDCYVHVFREDNKKQSFYKDKIDLFPELNNFESIVIWIDVINYEENHKCHRLTAVGCENGILCLFFVELGETNNPRIIKSWKNRFDGPILSVKFFKDKINSNLNLRKLGFKSEFSPEIHLLVLDSCEQPTIYRNVQENGLGLRKILPKINENNIDLFPASIVGDVNFDNNNEIILGSYGKKIIFYKFEHESQTYFIENTMEVPHPVISLTYLDLTGDGINELIIVTTKGIVIYRHHIDPLIDALVKKMNTIASK
;
A
#
# COMPACT_ATOMS: atom_id res chain seq x y z
N MET A 1 3.13 -23.12 -8.15
CA MET A 1 2.27 -22.16 -8.87
C MET A 1 2.67 -22.17 -10.33
N GLU A 2 1.72 -21.95 -11.22
CA GLU A 2 1.95 -21.85 -12.67
C GLU A 2 1.65 -20.45 -13.18
N GLN A 3 2.40 -19.99 -14.18
CA GLN A 3 2.16 -18.70 -14.83
C GLN A 3 0.95 -18.82 -15.77
N ILE A 4 -0.05 -17.96 -15.60
CA ILE A 4 -1.28 -17.94 -16.40
C ILE A 4 -1.45 -16.66 -17.21
N GLY A 5 -0.64 -15.63 -16.97
CA GLY A 5 -0.71 -14.36 -17.69
C GLY A 5 0.61 -13.62 -17.70
N PHE A 6 0.88 -12.91 -18.80
CA PHE A 6 1.95 -11.91 -18.92
C PHE A 6 1.48 -10.74 -19.76
N PHE A 7 1.62 -9.53 -19.21
CA PHE A 7 1.27 -8.28 -19.89
C PHE A 7 2.50 -7.36 -19.91
N PRO A 8 3.09 -7.10 -21.08
CA PRO A 8 4.28 -6.27 -21.18
C PRO A 8 3.96 -4.82 -20.81
N ILE A 9 4.87 -4.18 -20.09
CA ILE A 9 4.85 -2.75 -19.77
C ILE A 9 6.17 -2.15 -20.24
N SER A 10 6.08 -1.05 -21.00
CA SER A 10 7.25 -0.34 -21.55
C SER A 10 8.09 0.32 -20.46
N ASN A 11 7.43 1.03 -19.55
CA ASN A 11 8.08 1.90 -18.56
C ASN A 11 7.53 1.66 -17.15
N SER A 12 8.03 0.63 -16.48
CA SER A 12 7.62 0.32 -15.11
C SER A 12 7.83 1.51 -14.17
N SER A 13 6.86 1.78 -13.30
CA SER A 13 6.97 2.78 -12.23
C SER A 13 7.82 2.28 -11.05
N ASN A 14 7.78 3.00 -9.95
CA ASN A 14 8.41 2.67 -8.68
C ASN A 14 7.50 1.75 -7.81
N ILE A 15 7.88 1.54 -6.55
CA ILE A 15 7.17 0.68 -5.59
C ILE A 15 5.75 1.17 -5.22
N TYR A 16 5.41 2.44 -5.48
CA TYR A 16 4.09 3.05 -5.27
C TYR A 16 3.21 3.01 -6.54
N GLY A 17 3.70 2.36 -7.60
CA GLY A 17 3.03 2.31 -8.90
C GLY A 17 1.95 1.23 -9.03
N MET A 18 1.52 0.60 -7.93
CA MET A 18 0.49 -0.44 -7.97
C MET A 18 -0.48 -0.31 -6.81
N THR A 19 -1.77 -0.44 -7.10
CA THR A 19 -2.83 -0.54 -6.09
C THR A 19 -3.84 -1.62 -6.49
N ASN A 20 -4.58 -2.13 -5.51
CA ASN A 20 -5.63 -3.11 -5.71
C ASN A 20 -6.97 -2.59 -5.19
N MET A 21 -8.06 -3.05 -5.82
CA MET A 21 -9.41 -2.63 -5.48
C MET A 21 -10.29 -3.86 -5.40
N HIS A 22 -11.06 -3.97 -4.32
CA HIS A 22 -12.01 -5.05 -4.09
C HIS A 22 -13.42 -4.46 -4.04
N GLY A 23 -14.02 -4.27 -5.22
CA GLY A 23 -15.43 -3.89 -5.38
C GLY A 23 -16.27 -5.10 -5.77
N ASP A 24 -17.14 -4.94 -6.78
CA ASP A 24 -17.91 -6.06 -7.36
C ASP A 24 -17.00 -7.05 -8.10
N MET A 25 -15.89 -6.53 -8.63
CA MET A 25 -14.82 -7.31 -9.24
C MET A 25 -13.49 -6.82 -8.68
N THR A 26 -12.58 -7.75 -8.45
CA THR A 26 -11.21 -7.43 -8.07
C THR A 26 -10.46 -6.87 -9.27
N ARG A 27 -9.81 -5.72 -9.08
CA ARG A 27 -9.01 -5.07 -10.12
C ARG A 27 -7.68 -4.64 -9.55
N ILE A 28 -6.67 -4.67 -10.40
CA ILE A 28 -5.32 -4.20 -10.08
C ILE A 28 -5.00 -3.08 -11.04
N LEU A 29 -4.56 -1.95 -10.50
CA LEU A 29 -4.09 -0.83 -11.30
C LEU A 29 -2.58 -0.74 -11.20
N VAL A 30 -1.92 -0.64 -12.35
CA VAL A 30 -0.47 -0.49 -12.45
C VAL A 30 -0.15 0.77 -13.23
N ALA A 31 0.39 1.76 -12.54
CA ALA A 31 0.88 3.00 -13.12
C ALA A 31 2.30 2.82 -13.70
N THR A 32 2.59 3.62 -14.71
CA THR A 32 3.89 3.68 -15.41
C THR A 32 4.47 5.08 -15.31
N LEU A 33 5.77 5.22 -15.61
CA LEU A 33 6.40 6.53 -15.65
C LEU A 33 5.82 7.42 -16.75
N GLU A 34 5.32 6.88 -17.86
CA GLU A 34 4.79 7.68 -18.98
C GLU A 34 3.26 7.87 -18.88
N LYS A 35 2.74 8.28 -17.72
CA LYS A 35 1.30 8.47 -17.36
C LYS A 35 0.34 7.29 -17.59
N GLN A 36 0.76 6.20 -18.22
CA GLN A 36 -0.15 5.10 -18.53
C GLN A 36 -0.52 4.37 -17.24
N VAL A 37 -1.80 4.06 -17.08
CA VAL A 37 -2.32 3.23 -16.00
C VAL A 37 -3.01 2.03 -16.62
N PHE A 38 -2.54 0.83 -16.28
CA PHE A 38 -3.12 -0.42 -16.76
C PHE A 38 -4.03 -1.03 -15.71
N ALA A 39 -5.25 -1.37 -16.09
CA ALA A 39 -6.18 -2.15 -15.29
C ALA A 39 -6.12 -3.61 -15.68
N VAL A 40 -5.74 -4.46 -14.72
CA VAL A 40 -5.81 -5.92 -14.82
C VAL A 40 -7.06 -6.40 -14.11
N GLU A 41 -7.92 -7.09 -14.84
CA GLU A 41 -9.19 -7.60 -14.35
C GLU A 41 -9.55 -8.93 -15.02
N TYR A 42 -10.39 -9.73 -14.37
CA TYR A 42 -10.94 -10.94 -14.95
C TYR A 42 -12.24 -10.61 -15.68
N SER A 43 -12.22 -10.75 -17.01
CA SER A 43 -13.36 -10.43 -17.87
C SER A 43 -14.46 -11.50 -17.83
N ASP A 44 -15.68 -11.12 -18.18
CA ASP A 44 -16.85 -12.01 -18.33
C ASP A 44 -16.57 -13.22 -19.25
N ASN A 45 -15.62 -13.06 -20.20
CA ASN A 45 -15.18 -14.12 -21.10
C ASN A 45 -14.22 -15.13 -20.45
N LYS A 46 -14.11 -15.12 -19.12
CA LYS A 46 -13.23 -16.00 -18.32
C LYS A 46 -11.77 -15.88 -18.71
N LYS A 47 -11.33 -14.66 -18.99
CA LYS A 47 -9.96 -14.33 -19.37
C LYS A 47 -9.48 -13.13 -18.58
N ILE A 48 -8.24 -13.20 -18.15
CA ILE A 48 -7.57 -12.03 -17.58
C ILE A 48 -7.25 -11.07 -18.74
N THR A 49 -7.66 -9.82 -18.58
CA THR A 49 -7.41 -8.73 -19.52
C THR A 49 -6.58 -7.65 -18.85
N CYS A 50 -5.79 -6.95 -19.64
CA CYS A 50 -5.00 -5.80 -19.21
C CYS A 50 -5.31 -4.65 -20.17
N ASN A 51 -6.04 -3.66 -19.70
CA ASN A 51 -6.52 -2.53 -20.50
C ASN A 51 -5.91 -1.23 -19.98
N GLU A 52 -5.47 -0.36 -20.88
CA GLU A 52 -5.04 0.99 -20.50
C GLU A 52 -6.27 1.85 -20.14
N ILE A 53 -6.21 2.52 -18.99
CA ILE A 53 -7.21 3.45 -18.52
C ILE A 53 -6.67 4.87 -18.64
N HIS A 54 -7.43 5.74 -19.31
CA HIS A 54 -7.07 7.13 -19.49
C HIS A 54 -7.74 8.02 -18.44
N PHE A 55 -6.95 8.48 -17.48
CA PHE A 55 -7.38 9.45 -16.46
C PHE A 55 -7.35 10.87 -17.02
N ALA A 56 -8.47 11.58 -16.86
CA ALA A 56 -8.59 12.99 -17.22
C ALA A 56 -7.65 13.84 -16.37
N TYR A 57 -7.25 15.01 -16.88
CA TYR A 57 -6.41 15.97 -16.16
C TYR A 57 -5.00 15.46 -15.77
N ILE A 58 -4.51 14.38 -16.38
CA ILE A 58 -3.08 14.01 -16.40
C ILE A 58 -2.49 14.40 -17.77
N PRO A 59 -1.62 15.42 -17.83
CA PRO A 59 -0.99 15.85 -19.08
C PRO A 59 -0.14 14.76 -19.73
N ASN A 60 0.02 14.82 -21.07
CA ASN A 60 0.81 13.84 -21.83
C ASN A 60 2.30 13.75 -21.43
N SER A 61 2.85 14.79 -20.81
CA SER A 61 4.24 14.88 -20.38
C SER A 61 4.40 14.73 -18.87
N ALA A 62 3.40 14.17 -18.19
CA ALA A 62 3.42 13.96 -16.76
C ALA A 62 3.92 12.55 -16.44
N ASP A 63 4.67 12.44 -15.35
CA ASP A 63 5.13 11.17 -14.83
C ASP A 63 4.41 10.86 -13.52
N ILE A 64 3.80 9.68 -13.41
CA ILE A 64 3.07 9.25 -12.21
C ILE A 64 4.07 8.83 -11.14
N ILE A 65 3.90 9.38 -9.94
CA ILE A 65 4.74 9.10 -8.77
C ILE A 65 4.13 7.98 -7.93
N SER A 66 2.85 8.10 -7.58
CA SER A 66 2.14 7.09 -6.78
C SER A 66 0.66 7.00 -7.17
N ILE A 67 0.10 5.81 -7.01
CA ILE A 67 -1.32 5.53 -7.22
C ILE A 67 -1.84 4.70 -6.03
N ASP A 68 -3.00 5.08 -5.53
CA ASP A 68 -3.69 4.29 -4.51
C ASP A 68 -5.21 4.42 -4.68
N ALA A 69 -5.96 3.46 -4.17
CA ALA A 69 -7.41 3.39 -4.36
C ALA A 69 -8.10 2.67 -3.19
N PHE A 70 -9.34 3.06 -2.92
CA PHE A 70 -10.18 2.41 -1.93
C PHE A 70 -11.65 2.40 -2.34
N VAL A 71 -12.43 1.51 -1.71
CA VAL A 71 -13.88 1.45 -1.87
C VAL A 71 -14.56 2.14 -0.69
N ARG A 72 -15.44 3.11 -0.96
CA ARG A 72 -16.28 3.78 0.05
C ARG A 72 -17.21 2.77 0.70
N THR A 73 -17.15 2.72 2.03
CA THR A 73 -17.97 1.84 2.88
C THR A 73 -19.48 2.01 2.68
N ASN A 74 -19.95 3.22 2.39
CA ASN A 74 -21.38 3.53 2.36
C ASN A 74 -22.05 3.36 0.99
N TYR A 75 -21.27 3.48 -0.10
CA TYR A 75 -21.81 3.59 -1.45
C TYR A 75 -21.35 2.47 -2.38
N ASN A 76 -20.40 1.63 -1.93
CA ASN A 76 -19.71 0.69 -2.80
C ASN A 76 -19.21 1.43 -4.05
N ASP A 77 -18.55 2.57 -3.85
CA ASP A 77 -17.99 3.44 -4.89
C ASP A 77 -16.47 3.46 -4.75
N ILE A 78 -15.73 3.58 -5.84
CA ILE A 78 -14.26 3.65 -5.82
C ILE A 78 -13.82 5.11 -5.77
N VAL A 79 -12.84 5.37 -4.91
CA VAL A 79 -12.05 6.61 -4.89
C VAL A 79 -10.62 6.25 -5.20
N LEU A 80 -10.01 6.99 -6.12
CA LEU A 80 -8.66 6.74 -6.60
C LEU A 80 -7.84 8.00 -6.51
N GLY A 81 -6.64 7.91 -5.94
CA GLY A 81 -5.68 8.98 -5.87
C GLY A 81 -4.49 8.72 -6.80
N ILE A 82 -4.08 9.74 -7.56
CA ILE A 82 -2.84 9.71 -8.38
C ILE A 82 -2.03 10.95 -8.06
N THR A 83 -0.77 10.77 -7.68
CA THR A 83 0.20 11.86 -7.64
C THR A 83 1.10 11.81 -8.88
N PHE A 84 1.42 12.98 -9.43
CA PHE A 84 2.28 13.08 -10.61
C PHE A 84 3.02 14.41 -10.62
N PHE A 85 4.06 14.48 -11.44
CA PHE A 85 4.74 15.74 -11.72
C PHE A 85 4.77 16.04 -13.20
N LYS A 86 4.90 17.33 -13.52
CA LYS A 86 5.10 17.81 -14.89
C LYS A 86 6.27 18.76 -14.95
N ASN A 87 7.14 18.50 -15.93
CA ASN A 87 8.26 19.38 -16.25
C ASN A 87 7.77 20.49 -17.17
N TYR A 88 7.84 21.74 -16.72
CA TYR A 88 7.59 22.89 -17.58
C TYR A 88 8.91 23.45 -18.12
N LYS A 89 8.96 23.70 -19.43
CA LYS A 89 10.05 24.47 -20.04
C LYS A 89 9.72 25.95 -19.88
N GLU A 90 10.72 26.80 -19.61
CA GLU A 90 10.51 28.25 -19.39
C GLU A 90 9.70 28.95 -20.51
N SER A 91 9.72 28.48 -21.76
CA SER A 91 8.89 29.02 -22.84
C SER A 91 7.38 28.91 -22.60
N ASP A 92 6.92 27.96 -21.79
CA ASP A 92 5.51 27.72 -21.48
C ASP A 92 5.05 28.53 -20.26
N SER A 93 5.98 29.15 -19.52
CA SER A 93 5.71 29.84 -18.24
C SER A 93 5.12 31.24 -18.37
N ASN A 94 5.12 31.82 -19.58
CA ASN A 94 4.65 33.19 -19.81
C ASN A 94 3.12 33.34 -19.75
N GLU A 95 2.35 32.26 -19.85
CA GLU A 95 0.89 32.31 -19.73
C GLU A 95 0.41 32.22 -18.27
N PHE A 96 1.18 31.60 -17.38
CA PHE A 96 0.81 31.42 -15.95
C PHE A 96 1.39 32.48 -15.01
N ARG A 97 2.50 33.13 -15.35
CA ARG A 97 3.15 34.15 -14.49
C ARG A 97 2.38 35.48 -14.34
N LYS A 98 1.24 35.66 -15.01
CA LYS A 98 0.45 36.91 -14.86
C LYS A 98 -0.32 37.04 -13.55
N ASN A 99 -0.45 35.97 -12.75
CA ASN A 99 -1.31 35.98 -11.56
C ASN A 99 -0.60 35.80 -10.21
N ILE A 100 0.74 35.82 -10.14
CA ILE A 100 1.45 35.70 -8.86
C ILE A 100 2.21 37.00 -8.57
N VAL A 101 1.58 37.87 -7.78
CA VAL A 101 2.29 38.90 -7.02
C VAL A 101 2.90 38.19 -5.81
N VAL A 102 4.18 37.81 -5.90
CA VAL A 102 4.99 37.57 -4.70
C VAL A 102 6.34 38.26 -4.85
N SER A 103 6.62 39.07 -3.83
CA SER A 103 7.80 39.87 -3.59
C SER A 103 9.11 39.06 -3.65
N ASN A 104 9.98 39.46 -4.56
CA ASN A 104 11.36 39.03 -4.62
C ASN A 104 12.16 39.56 -3.41
N ASN A 105 12.96 38.69 -2.80
CA ASN A 105 14.28 39.07 -2.31
C ASN A 105 15.25 37.87 -2.28
N ARG A 106 16.21 37.91 -3.22
CA ARG A 106 17.58 37.34 -3.22
C ARG A 106 17.70 35.80 -3.16
N SER A 107 18.56 35.13 -3.93
CA SER A 107 19.87 35.53 -4.46
C SER A 107 20.27 34.74 -5.71
N THR A 108 21.06 35.42 -6.52
CA THR A 108 21.82 35.02 -7.71
C THR A 108 22.83 33.91 -7.50
N SER A 109 22.86 32.92 -8.41
CA SER A 109 24.09 32.32 -8.92
C SER A 109 23.87 31.82 -10.35
N SER A 110 24.85 32.11 -11.19
CA SER A 110 24.89 31.92 -12.63
C SER A 110 25.42 30.54 -12.99
N SER A 111 24.57 29.70 -13.57
CA SER A 111 24.95 28.61 -14.47
C SER A 111 23.79 28.36 -15.43
N SER A 112 24.10 28.32 -16.73
CA SER A 112 23.16 28.10 -17.82
C SER A 112 22.68 26.65 -17.87
N GLU A 113 21.99 26.21 -16.83
CA GLU A 113 21.08 25.07 -16.86
C GLU A 113 19.69 25.66 -17.08
N LYS A 114 18.98 25.19 -18.11
CA LYS A 114 17.57 25.55 -18.30
C LYS A 114 16.86 25.19 -17.01
N ASN A 115 16.39 26.17 -16.24
CA ASN A 115 15.70 25.92 -14.98
C ASN A 115 14.38 25.20 -15.29
N ILE A 116 14.41 23.88 -15.22
CA ILE A 116 13.20 23.05 -15.30
C ILE A 116 12.46 23.27 -13.98
N CYS A 117 11.22 23.76 -14.07
CA CYS A 117 10.36 23.90 -12.91
C CYS A 117 9.37 22.73 -12.89
N ASN A 118 9.55 21.84 -11.93
CA ASN A 118 8.66 20.70 -11.72
C ASN A 118 7.47 21.16 -10.90
N HIS A 119 6.26 20.96 -11.41
CA HIS A 119 5.03 21.15 -10.65
C HIS A 119 4.46 19.80 -10.28
N TYR A 120 4.02 19.68 -9.03
CA TYR A 120 3.52 18.44 -8.45
C TYR A 120 2.03 18.55 -8.20
N TYR A 121 1.30 17.47 -8.46
CA TYR A 121 -0.15 17.45 -8.35
C TYR A 121 -0.61 16.18 -7.66
N PHE A 122 -1.75 16.29 -6.96
CA PHE A 122 -2.52 15.16 -6.45
C PHE A 122 -3.93 15.23 -7.03
N ASN A 123 -4.26 14.27 -7.89
CA ASN A 123 -5.60 14.11 -8.44
C ASN A 123 -6.36 13.05 -7.64
N ILE A 124 -7.57 13.39 -7.21
CA ILE A 124 -8.51 12.46 -6.60
C ILE A 124 -9.67 12.26 -7.58
N TYR A 125 -9.89 11.02 -7.99
CA TYR A 125 -10.97 10.60 -8.84
C TYR A 125 -12.03 9.91 -8.01
N SER A 126 -13.26 10.37 -8.14
CA SER A 126 -14.41 9.74 -7.49
C SER A 126 -15.65 10.02 -8.31
N SER A 127 -16.41 8.99 -8.66
CA SER A 127 -17.70 9.16 -9.31
C SER A 127 -18.78 8.58 -8.40
N LEU A 128 -19.82 9.36 -8.13
CA LEU A 128 -21.04 8.86 -7.48
C LEU A 128 -21.90 8.22 -8.56
N SER A 129 -21.75 6.91 -8.75
CA SER A 129 -22.60 6.20 -9.71
C SER A 129 -23.87 5.71 -9.02
N SER A 130 -25.04 6.03 -9.56
CA SER A 130 -26.32 5.48 -9.08
C SER A 130 -26.56 4.04 -9.55
N THR A 131 -25.60 3.47 -10.28
CA THR A 131 -25.66 2.13 -10.87
C THR A 131 -24.72 1.21 -10.11
N ASN A 132 -25.20 0.04 -9.67
CA ASN A 132 -24.38 -1.01 -9.02
C ASN A 132 -23.36 -1.68 -9.97
N ARG A 133 -22.74 -0.94 -10.88
CA ARG A 133 -21.68 -1.43 -11.77
C ARG A 133 -20.57 -0.42 -11.78
N PHE A 134 -19.42 -0.83 -11.29
CA PHE A 134 -18.19 -0.05 -11.34
C PHE A 134 -17.72 0.17 -12.78
N ASP A 135 -17.74 1.42 -13.24
CA ASP A 135 -17.10 1.82 -14.49
C ASP A 135 -15.87 2.69 -14.22
N LEU A 136 -14.69 2.08 -14.36
CA LEU A 136 -13.41 2.79 -14.22
C LEU A 136 -13.27 3.94 -15.23
N ASN A 137 -13.86 3.82 -16.42
CA ASN A 137 -13.77 4.88 -17.42
C ASN A 137 -14.58 6.12 -16.99
N GLN A 138 -15.71 5.91 -16.29
CA GLN A 138 -16.49 7.00 -15.74
C GLN A 138 -15.75 7.68 -14.58
N ILE A 139 -15.21 6.89 -13.64
CA ILE A 139 -14.42 7.42 -12.51
C ILE A 139 -13.23 8.23 -13.02
N ALA A 140 -12.56 7.75 -14.07
CA ALA A 140 -11.41 8.42 -14.67
C ALA A 140 -11.70 9.82 -15.24
N GLN A 141 -12.97 10.24 -15.38
CA GLN A 141 -13.34 11.57 -15.86
C GLN A 141 -13.67 12.57 -14.74
N ASP A 142 -14.11 12.11 -13.57
CA ASP A 142 -14.51 12.97 -12.46
C ASP A 142 -13.33 13.16 -11.50
N CYS A 143 -12.68 14.31 -11.59
CA CYS A 143 -11.38 14.56 -10.97
C CYS A 143 -11.36 15.89 -10.21
N GLN A 144 -10.82 15.83 -8.99
CA GLN A 144 -10.39 16.98 -8.23
C GLN A 144 -8.87 17.04 -8.15
N THR A 145 -8.28 18.15 -8.59
CA THR A 145 -6.82 18.36 -8.59
C THR A 145 -6.39 19.28 -7.45
N PHE A 146 -5.33 18.88 -6.75
CA PHE A 146 -4.57 19.71 -5.81
C PHE A 146 -3.18 19.96 -6.38
N GLU A 147 -2.76 21.22 -6.41
CA GLU A 147 -1.36 21.59 -6.66
C GLU A 147 -0.58 21.47 -5.34
N LEU A 148 0.60 20.86 -5.41
CA LEU A 148 1.45 20.59 -4.27
C LEU A 148 2.70 21.48 -4.33
N ASP A 149 3.08 22.03 -3.18
CA ASP A 149 4.30 22.81 -2.97
C ASP A 149 5.49 21.94 -2.50
N PHE A 150 5.33 20.62 -2.52
CA PHE A 150 6.33 19.62 -2.15
C PHE A 150 6.33 18.44 -3.14
N VAL A 151 7.40 17.65 -3.15
CA VAL A 151 7.46 16.38 -3.91
C VAL A 151 6.68 15.31 -3.16
N PRO A 152 5.60 14.73 -3.72
CA PRO A 152 4.86 13.65 -3.07
C PRO A 152 5.65 12.34 -3.13
N TYR A 153 5.49 11.51 -2.11
CA TYR A 153 6.05 10.16 -2.03
C TYR A 153 4.92 9.14 -1.85
N HIS A 154 4.76 8.62 -0.63
CA HIS A 154 3.80 7.57 -0.34
C HIS A 154 2.39 8.17 -0.24
N LEU A 155 1.55 7.81 -1.19
CA LEU A 155 0.11 8.02 -1.13
C LEU A 155 -0.51 6.77 -0.51
N TYR A 156 -1.22 6.95 0.59
CA TYR A 156 -1.76 5.85 1.39
C TYR A 156 -3.12 6.23 1.96
N HIS A 157 -4.14 5.41 1.75
CA HIS A 157 -5.41 5.57 2.44
C HIS A 157 -5.45 4.83 3.77
N THR A 158 -6.19 5.38 4.74
CA THR A 158 -6.50 4.67 5.98
C THR A 158 -7.89 5.02 6.47
N SER A 159 -8.44 4.19 7.35
CA SER A 159 -9.75 4.40 7.95
C SER A 159 -9.62 4.88 9.39
N ILE A 160 -10.42 5.88 9.73
CA ILE A 160 -10.62 6.35 11.11
C ILE A 160 -12.07 6.13 11.51
N ILE A 161 -12.34 6.10 12.81
CA ILE A 161 -13.70 6.16 13.33
C ILE A 161 -13.99 7.63 13.61
N ASN A 162 -15.07 8.17 13.04
CA ASN A 162 -15.47 9.55 13.29
C ASN A 162 -16.31 9.69 14.58
N GLU A 163 -16.66 10.93 14.94
CA GLU A 163 -17.46 11.26 16.13
C GLU A 163 -18.81 10.52 16.22
N ASN A 164 -19.34 10.07 15.07
CA ASN A 164 -20.60 9.32 14.99
C ASN A 164 -20.39 7.80 15.04
N ASN A 165 -19.20 7.33 15.39
CA ASN A 165 -18.78 5.92 15.30
C ASN A 165 -18.90 5.32 13.89
N ILE A 166 -18.82 6.15 12.85
CA ILE A 166 -18.83 5.72 11.45
C ILE A 166 -17.39 5.67 10.96
N ALA A 167 -17.04 4.56 10.30
CA ALA A 167 -15.75 4.43 9.64
C ALA A 167 -15.68 5.38 8.44
N GLU A 168 -14.66 6.21 8.44
CA GLU A 168 -14.36 7.18 7.40
C GLU A 168 -12.97 6.92 6.85
N THR A 169 -12.84 6.88 5.52
CA THR A 169 -11.56 6.71 4.84
C THR A 169 -11.00 8.07 4.43
N LEU A 170 -9.71 8.27 4.65
CA LEU A 170 -8.98 9.48 4.31
C LEU A 170 -7.66 9.15 3.61
N TRP A 171 -7.07 10.15 2.98
CA TRP A 171 -5.75 10.06 2.36
C TRP A 171 -4.67 10.62 3.27
N LEU A 172 -3.56 9.90 3.36
CA LEU A 172 -2.28 10.36 3.87
C LEU A 172 -1.32 10.47 2.68
N LEU A 173 -0.64 11.61 2.57
CA LEU A 173 0.35 11.86 1.54
C LEU A 173 1.64 12.38 2.15
N SER A 174 2.72 11.61 2.07
CA SER A 174 4.03 12.08 2.53
C SER A 174 4.71 12.99 1.51
N GLY A 175 5.44 13.99 2.01
CA GLY A 175 6.13 14.99 1.19
C GLY A 175 7.63 15.10 1.45
N SER A 176 8.35 15.70 0.49
CA SER A 176 9.76 16.10 0.64
C SER A 176 10.01 17.12 1.74
N ASP A 177 8.96 17.74 2.25
CA ASP A 177 8.96 18.66 3.38
C ASP A 177 9.00 17.96 4.75
N CYS A 178 9.16 16.63 4.76
CA CYS A 178 9.14 15.77 5.95
C CYS A 178 7.79 15.79 6.70
N TYR A 179 6.72 16.26 6.07
CA TYR A 179 5.36 16.22 6.62
C TYR A 179 4.53 15.12 5.97
N VAL A 180 3.55 14.63 6.72
CA VAL A 180 2.45 13.81 6.21
C VAL A 180 1.22 14.71 6.14
N HIS A 181 0.64 14.83 4.95
CA HIS A 181 -0.52 15.68 4.67
C HIS A 181 -1.78 14.83 4.65
N VAL A 182 -2.87 15.33 5.26
CA VAL A 182 -4.16 14.64 5.32
C VAL A 182 -5.11 15.25 4.30
N PHE A 183 -5.78 14.43 3.49
CA PHE A 183 -6.89 14.87 2.64
C PHE A 183 -8.15 14.08 3.01
N ARG A 184 -9.22 14.82 3.26
CA ARG A 184 -10.49 14.28 3.76
C ARG A 184 -11.63 14.65 2.83
N GLU A 185 -12.63 13.79 2.76
CA GLU A 185 -13.83 14.03 1.97
C GLU A 185 -14.84 14.90 2.74
N ASP A 186 -15.31 15.98 2.13
CA ASP A 186 -16.50 16.71 2.57
C ASP A 186 -17.74 16.10 1.90
N ASN A 187 -18.39 15.16 2.60
CA ASN A 187 -19.59 14.48 2.13
C ASN A 187 -20.73 15.44 1.72
N LYS A 188 -20.76 16.68 2.23
CA LYS A 188 -21.80 17.65 1.87
C LYS A 188 -21.51 18.35 0.55
N LYS A 189 -20.22 18.58 0.27
CA LYS A 189 -19.77 19.26 -0.97
C LYS A 189 -19.37 18.29 -2.07
N GLN A 190 -19.27 16.99 -1.77
CA GLN A 190 -18.77 15.96 -2.68
C GLN A 190 -17.38 16.34 -3.21
N SER A 191 -16.55 16.87 -2.33
CA SER A 191 -15.22 17.37 -2.64
C SER A 191 -14.25 17.01 -1.54
N PHE A 192 -12.98 16.88 -1.87
CA PHE A 192 -11.91 16.68 -0.91
C PHE A 192 -11.32 18.01 -0.46
N TYR A 193 -10.69 18.03 0.72
CA TYR A 193 -9.94 19.18 1.19
C TYR A 193 -8.72 18.72 2.01
N LYS A 194 -7.69 19.56 2.08
CA LYS A 194 -6.53 19.34 2.94
C LYS A 194 -6.92 19.65 4.39
N ASP A 195 -6.90 18.64 5.25
CA ASP A 195 -7.26 18.73 6.67
C ASP A 195 -6.01 18.84 7.55
N LYS A 196 -6.21 19.10 8.84
CA LYS A 196 -5.13 19.13 9.84
C LYS A 196 -4.70 17.71 10.22
N ILE A 197 -3.43 17.58 10.59
CA ILE A 197 -2.83 16.31 11.06
C ILE A 197 -3.28 15.92 12.49
N ASP A 198 -4.14 16.70 13.15
CA ASP A 198 -4.53 16.51 14.55
C ASP A 198 -5.16 15.12 14.84
N LEU A 199 -5.72 14.46 13.81
CA LEU A 199 -6.26 13.09 13.87
C LEU A 199 -5.17 12.01 13.94
N PHE A 200 -3.92 12.39 13.67
CA PHE A 200 -2.72 11.56 13.69
C PHE A 200 -1.58 12.30 14.42
N PRO A 201 -1.68 12.47 15.75
CA PRO A 201 -0.64 13.13 16.53
C PRO A 201 0.72 12.44 16.38
N GLU A 202 0.73 11.15 16.06
CA GLU A 202 1.93 10.35 15.81
C GLU A 202 2.58 10.57 14.43
N LEU A 203 1.89 11.23 13.49
CA LEU A 203 2.39 11.52 12.14
C LEU A 203 2.89 12.97 12.00
N ASN A 204 3.29 13.58 13.11
CA ASN A 204 3.81 14.94 13.13
C ASN A 204 5.32 14.97 13.42
N ASN A 205 6.04 15.89 12.78
CA ASN A 205 7.46 16.19 13.02
C ASN A 205 8.43 15.02 12.79
N PHE A 206 8.65 14.62 11.54
CA PHE A 206 9.71 13.65 11.20
C PHE A 206 11.04 14.35 10.87
N GLU A 207 12.15 13.68 11.21
CA GLU A 207 13.52 14.16 10.91
C GLU A 207 13.94 13.92 9.45
N SER A 208 13.14 13.15 8.69
CA SER A 208 13.42 12.73 7.32
C SER A 208 12.12 12.40 6.61
N ILE A 209 12.18 12.33 5.28
CA ILE A 209 11.05 12.03 4.41
C ILE A 209 10.47 10.67 4.78
N VAL A 210 9.17 10.66 5.05
CA VAL A 210 8.40 9.44 5.26
C VAL A 210 8.17 8.78 3.92
N ILE A 211 8.64 7.55 3.76
CA ILE A 211 8.54 6.78 2.50
C ILE A 211 7.62 5.58 2.62
N TRP A 212 7.24 5.16 3.83
CA TRP A 212 6.18 4.17 4.01
C TRP A 212 5.42 4.40 5.31
N ILE A 213 4.11 4.17 5.27
CA ILE A 213 3.21 4.23 6.41
C ILE A 213 2.35 2.98 6.38
N ASP A 214 2.15 2.35 7.54
CA ASP A 214 1.10 1.35 7.70
C ASP A 214 0.34 1.61 9.00
N VAL A 215 -0.98 1.51 8.95
CA VAL A 215 -1.89 1.85 10.04
C VAL A 215 -2.91 0.74 10.20
N ILE A 216 -3.03 0.24 11.44
CA ILE A 216 -4.09 -0.69 11.80
C ILE A 216 -4.81 -0.22 13.05
N ASN A 217 -6.14 -0.38 13.04
CA ASN A 217 -6.97 -0.17 14.21
C ASN A 217 -7.42 -1.52 14.76
N TYR A 218 -7.40 -1.67 16.08
CA TYR A 218 -7.90 -2.86 16.75
C TYR A 218 -8.57 -2.50 18.08
N GLU A 219 -9.43 -3.40 18.58
CA GLU A 219 -10.11 -3.20 19.85
C GLU A 219 -9.53 -4.16 20.90
N GLU A 220 -9.25 -3.63 22.08
CA GLU A 220 -8.75 -4.39 23.22
C GLU A 220 -9.36 -3.82 24.50
N ASN A 221 -9.93 -4.69 25.35
CA ASN A 221 -10.60 -4.28 26.59
C ASN A 221 -11.66 -3.18 26.42
N HIS A 222 -12.46 -3.25 25.36
CA HIS A 222 -13.49 -2.25 25.01
C HIS A 222 -12.94 -0.86 24.66
N LYS A 223 -11.63 -0.75 24.39
CA LYS A 223 -10.99 0.46 23.89
C LYS A 223 -10.48 0.25 22.47
N CYS A 224 -10.63 1.29 21.65
CA CYS A 224 -10.05 1.30 20.32
C CYS A 224 -8.61 1.80 20.39
N HIS A 225 -7.71 1.04 19.79
CA HIS A 225 -6.31 1.34 19.67
C HIS A 225 -5.91 1.42 18.21
N ARG A 226 -4.91 2.25 17.92
CA ARG A 226 -4.27 2.37 16.62
C ARG A 226 -2.78 2.08 16.75
N LEU A 227 -2.27 1.21 15.89
CA LEU A 227 -0.85 1.03 15.67
C LEU A 227 -0.49 1.70 14.35
N THR A 228 0.57 2.50 14.38
CA THR A 228 1.08 3.23 13.22
C THR A 228 2.58 2.93 13.10
N ALA A 229 2.99 2.30 12.01
CA ALA A 229 4.39 2.10 11.66
C ALA A 229 4.79 3.07 10.55
N VAL A 230 5.98 3.66 10.67
CA VAL A 230 6.49 4.65 9.72
C VAL A 230 7.94 4.32 9.38
N GLY A 231 8.23 4.22 8.09
CA GLY A 231 9.57 4.07 7.53
C GLY A 231 10.04 5.36 6.86
N CYS A 232 11.25 5.80 7.16
CA CYS A 232 11.85 7.01 6.60
C CYS A 232 13.01 6.71 5.65
N GLU A 233 13.31 7.68 4.77
CA GLU A 233 14.40 7.62 3.80
C GLU A 233 15.78 7.46 4.47
N ASN A 234 16.00 8.05 5.64
CA ASN A 234 17.27 7.95 6.35
C ASN A 234 17.43 6.69 7.23
N GLY A 235 16.54 5.70 7.07
CA GLY A 235 16.54 4.45 7.82
C GLY A 235 15.91 4.51 9.20
N ILE A 236 15.28 5.62 9.57
CA ILE A 236 14.48 5.68 10.80
C ILE A 236 13.21 4.84 10.62
N LEU A 237 13.00 3.91 11.56
CA LEU A 237 11.75 3.19 11.77
C LEU A 237 11.08 3.72 13.04
N CYS A 238 9.84 4.17 12.93
CA CYS A 238 9.01 4.55 14.07
C CYS A 238 7.82 3.60 14.21
N LEU A 239 7.47 3.25 15.44
CA LEU A 239 6.25 2.53 15.79
C LEU A 239 5.53 3.32 16.88
N PHE A 240 4.23 3.53 16.69
CA PHE A 240 3.40 4.26 17.64
C PHE A 240 2.22 3.41 18.06
N PHE A 241 1.90 3.47 19.35
CA PHE A 241 0.71 2.87 19.94
C PHE A 241 -0.17 3.99 20.49
N VAL A 242 -1.36 4.13 19.90
CA VAL A 242 -2.26 5.27 20.10
C VAL A 242 -3.59 4.77 20.66
N GLU A 243 -4.09 5.43 21.70
CA GLU A 243 -5.47 5.26 22.19
C GLU A 243 -6.39 6.18 21.38
N LEU A 244 -7.45 5.62 20.82
CA LEU A 244 -8.53 6.41 20.21
C LEU A 244 -9.57 6.65 21.29
N GLY A 245 -9.62 7.87 21.83
CA GLY A 245 -10.58 8.25 22.87
C GLY A 245 -12.01 8.41 22.34
N GLU A 246 -13.00 8.39 23.25
CA GLU A 246 -14.43 8.57 22.92
C GLU A 246 -14.76 9.92 22.25
N THR A 247 -13.88 10.92 22.39
CA THR A 247 -14.07 12.29 21.89
C THR A 247 -13.18 12.64 20.71
N ASN A 248 -12.73 11.65 19.93
CA ASN A 248 -11.91 11.87 18.72
C ASN A 248 -10.57 12.59 18.97
N ASN A 249 -10.07 12.54 20.21
CA ASN A 249 -8.75 13.04 20.59
C ASN A 249 -7.79 11.85 20.75
N PRO A 250 -7.13 11.42 19.65
CA PRO A 250 -6.14 10.36 19.72
C PRO A 250 -4.98 10.75 20.64
N ARG A 251 -4.49 9.81 21.45
CA ARG A 251 -3.35 10.02 22.34
C ARG A 251 -2.29 8.95 22.16
N ILE A 252 -1.06 9.36 21.90
CA ILE A 252 0.08 8.44 21.88
C ILE A 252 0.31 7.89 23.29
N ILE A 253 0.14 6.58 23.47
CA ILE A 253 0.42 5.87 24.73
C ILE A 253 1.91 5.49 24.76
N LYS A 254 2.43 4.94 23.67
CA LYS A 254 3.84 4.51 23.54
C LYS A 254 4.37 4.81 22.15
N SER A 255 5.68 5.03 22.06
CA SER A 255 6.39 5.19 20.80
C SER A 255 7.75 4.51 20.88
N TRP A 256 8.17 3.88 19.81
CA TRP A 256 9.49 3.27 19.65
C TRP A 256 10.14 3.81 18.39
N LYS A 257 11.46 3.95 18.43
CA LYS A 257 12.28 4.38 17.30
C LYS A 257 13.47 3.43 17.19
N ASN A 258 13.76 2.98 15.98
CA ASN A 258 14.98 2.25 15.65
C ASN A 258 15.60 2.83 14.38
N ARG A 259 16.87 2.51 14.12
CA ARG A 259 17.59 2.98 12.93
C ARG A 259 18.20 1.80 12.19
N PHE A 260 17.97 1.77 10.88
CA PHE A 260 18.56 0.87 9.90
C PHE A 260 19.62 1.62 9.08
N ASP A 261 20.47 0.87 8.40
CA ASP A 261 21.57 1.44 7.61
C ASP A 261 21.12 2.07 6.28
N GLY A 262 19.95 1.71 5.76
CA GLY A 262 19.39 2.27 4.52
C GLY A 262 17.94 2.74 4.63
N PRO A 263 17.38 3.30 3.54
CA PRO A 263 15.95 3.63 3.45
C PRO A 263 15.03 2.45 3.76
N ILE A 264 14.00 2.72 4.58
CA ILE A 264 12.94 1.75 4.88
C ILE A 264 11.96 1.65 3.70
N LEU A 265 12.11 0.62 2.88
CA LEU A 265 11.33 0.42 1.65
C LEU A 265 9.86 0.08 1.92
N SER A 266 9.58 -0.65 3.01
CA SER A 266 8.23 -1.06 3.35
C SER A 266 8.12 -1.43 4.82
N VAL A 267 7.02 -1.04 5.45
CA VAL A 267 6.58 -1.55 6.74
C VAL A 267 5.19 -2.16 6.59
N LYS A 268 4.95 -3.34 7.17
CA LYS A 268 3.67 -4.04 7.05
C LYS A 268 3.31 -4.78 8.32
N PHE A 269 2.17 -4.43 8.91
CA PHE A 269 1.59 -5.18 10.00
C PHE A 269 0.96 -6.48 9.50
N PHE A 270 1.08 -7.54 10.30
CA PHE A 270 0.45 -8.82 10.00
C PHE A 270 0.17 -9.63 11.26
N LYS A 271 -0.50 -10.77 11.07
CA LYS A 271 -0.80 -11.76 12.11
C LYS A 271 -0.34 -13.13 11.63
N ASP A 272 0.01 -14.02 12.55
CA ASP A 272 0.40 -15.39 12.17
C ASP A 272 -0.75 -16.17 11.55
N LYS A 273 -1.99 -15.96 11.99
CA LYS A 273 -3.15 -16.70 11.50
C LYS A 273 -4.08 -15.82 10.69
N ILE A 274 -4.71 -16.40 9.67
CA ILE A 274 -5.85 -15.76 9.03
C ILE A 274 -6.96 -15.66 10.06
N ASN A 275 -7.42 -14.44 10.32
CA ASN A 275 -8.65 -14.23 11.05
C ASN A 275 -9.82 -14.68 10.18
N SER A 276 -10.31 -15.90 10.38
CA SER A 276 -11.58 -16.40 9.80
C SER A 276 -12.82 -15.58 10.23
N ASN A 277 -12.64 -14.61 11.13
CA ASN A 277 -13.68 -13.83 11.78
C ASN A 277 -14.05 -12.52 11.07
N LEU A 278 -13.78 -12.35 9.77
CA LEU A 278 -14.34 -11.22 9.02
C LEU A 278 -15.89 -11.22 9.01
N ASN A 279 -16.54 -12.38 9.26
CA ASN A 279 -18.00 -12.52 9.37
C ASN A 279 -18.55 -12.70 10.80
N LEU A 280 -17.70 -12.71 11.85
CA LEU A 280 -18.13 -13.03 13.23
C LEU A 280 -18.33 -11.81 14.15
N ARG A 281 -18.16 -10.57 13.64
CA ARG A 281 -18.61 -9.36 14.35
C ARG A 281 -20.14 -9.30 14.57
N LYS A 282 -20.92 -10.22 13.98
CA LYS A 282 -22.38 -10.33 14.15
C LYS A 282 -22.88 -11.33 15.21
N LEU A 283 -22.00 -12.06 15.92
CA LEU A 283 -22.42 -13.15 16.81
C LEU A 283 -21.84 -13.14 18.23
N GLY A 284 -21.18 -12.06 18.66
CA GLY A 284 -20.98 -11.78 20.09
C GLY A 284 -20.11 -12.77 20.88
N PHE A 285 -19.28 -13.59 20.23
CA PHE A 285 -18.29 -14.40 20.93
C PHE A 285 -16.99 -13.60 21.12
N LYS A 286 -16.69 -13.26 22.39
CA LYS A 286 -15.39 -12.70 22.81
C LYS A 286 -14.32 -13.78 22.63
N SER A 287 -13.28 -13.53 21.84
CA SER A 287 -12.02 -14.26 22.01
C SER A 287 -11.27 -13.62 23.17
N GLU A 288 -10.86 -14.42 24.16
CA GLU A 288 -10.17 -13.94 25.37
C GLU A 288 -8.76 -13.39 25.11
N PHE A 289 -8.21 -13.58 23.90
CA PHE A 289 -6.92 -13.02 23.48
C PHE A 289 -7.09 -12.20 22.22
N SER A 290 -6.56 -10.97 22.23
CA SER A 290 -6.32 -10.19 21.02
C SER A 290 -5.23 -10.93 20.22
N PRO A 291 -5.43 -11.22 18.92
CA PRO A 291 -4.43 -11.94 18.14
C PRO A 291 -3.17 -11.08 18.01
N GLU A 292 -2.00 -11.68 18.29
CA GLU A 292 -0.72 -10.98 18.27
C GLU A 292 -0.47 -10.32 16.91
N ILE A 293 -0.10 -9.04 16.95
CA ILE A 293 0.25 -8.25 15.79
C ILE A 293 1.77 -8.22 15.64
N HIS A 294 2.25 -8.44 14.43
CA HIS A 294 3.67 -8.42 14.07
C HIS A 294 3.93 -7.33 13.05
N LEU A 295 5.18 -6.90 12.91
CA LEU A 295 5.60 -5.88 11.96
C LEU A 295 6.77 -6.40 11.11
N LEU A 296 6.54 -6.55 9.81
CA LEU A 296 7.57 -6.80 8.82
C LEU A 296 8.18 -5.47 8.36
N VAL A 297 9.50 -5.41 8.28
CA VAL A 297 10.27 -4.24 7.87
C VAL A 297 11.24 -4.66 6.77
N LEU A 298 11.13 -3.99 5.62
CA LEU A 298 12.07 -4.11 4.51
C LEU A 298 12.93 -2.85 4.47
N ASP A 299 14.24 -3.05 4.46
CA ASP A 299 15.25 -2.03 4.25
C ASP A 299 16.02 -2.35 2.95
N SER A 300 16.67 -1.34 2.40
CA SER A 300 17.50 -1.44 1.20
C SER A 300 18.89 -2.04 1.41
N CYS A 301 19.41 -2.07 2.64
CA CYS A 301 20.79 -2.48 2.95
C CYS A 301 20.87 -3.77 3.78
N GLU A 302 19.87 -4.04 4.60
CA GLU A 302 19.80 -5.12 5.57
C GLU A 302 18.83 -6.23 5.16
N GLN A 303 18.98 -7.36 5.82
CA GLN A 303 18.05 -8.47 5.68
C GLN A 303 16.67 -8.09 6.28
N PRO A 304 15.56 -8.44 5.60
CA PRO A 304 14.21 -8.26 6.10
C PRO A 304 14.05 -8.70 7.55
N THR A 305 13.45 -7.81 8.34
CA THR A 305 13.37 -7.93 9.79
C THR A 305 11.91 -7.95 10.22
N ILE A 306 11.59 -8.78 11.21
CA ILE A 306 10.26 -8.92 11.79
C ILE A 306 10.32 -8.57 13.27
N TYR A 307 9.44 -7.70 13.71
CA TYR A 307 9.18 -7.45 15.12
C TYR A 307 7.92 -8.23 15.52
N ARG A 308 8.08 -9.12 16.49
CA ARG A 308 7.02 -10.03 16.96
C ARG A 308 6.27 -9.41 18.14
N ASN A 309 4.95 -9.62 18.15
CA ASN A 309 3.99 -9.09 19.13
C ASN A 309 4.31 -7.64 19.52
N VAL A 310 4.14 -6.72 18.57
CA VAL A 310 4.52 -5.31 18.72
C VAL A 310 3.64 -4.54 19.70
N GLN A 311 2.47 -5.08 20.03
CA GLN A 311 1.57 -4.53 21.05
C GLN A 311 2.22 -4.55 22.44
N GLU A 312 2.85 -5.69 22.77
CA GLU A 312 3.52 -5.89 24.04
C GLU A 312 5.00 -5.50 23.99
N ASN A 313 5.70 -5.93 22.94
CA ASN A 313 7.16 -5.81 22.84
C ASN A 313 7.65 -4.56 22.12
N GLY A 314 6.77 -3.81 21.45
CA GLY A 314 7.17 -2.72 20.56
C GLY A 314 8.18 -3.20 19.51
N LEU A 315 9.35 -2.55 19.46
CA LEU A 315 10.47 -2.93 18.60
C LEU A 315 11.53 -3.79 19.32
N GLY A 316 11.18 -4.45 20.43
CA GLY A 316 12.13 -5.22 21.25
C GLY A 316 12.38 -6.66 20.77
N LEU A 317 11.33 -7.37 20.31
CA LEU A 317 11.43 -8.78 19.93
C LEU A 317 11.67 -8.93 18.42
N ARG A 318 12.94 -8.80 18.02
CA ARG A 318 13.39 -8.86 16.63
C ARG A 318 13.69 -10.28 16.15
N LYS A 319 13.27 -10.61 14.93
CA LYS A 319 13.63 -11.82 14.16
C LYS A 319 14.11 -11.40 12.76
N ILE A 320 15.25 -11.92 12.32
CA ILE A 320 15.80 -11.64 10.98
C ILE A 320 15.43 -12.82 10.09
N LEU A 321 14.90 -12.56 8.89
CA LEU A 321 14.58 -13.62 7.95
C LEU A 321 15.87 -14.27 7.42
N PRO A 322 15.94 -15.61 7.27
CA PRO A 322 17.16 -16.26 6.81
C PRO A 322 17.55 -15.84 5.39
N LYS A 323 18.86 -15.74 5.15
CA LYS A 323 19.42 -15.49 3.82
C LYS A 323 19.17 -16.68 2.91
N ILE A 324 18.95 -16.42 1.63
CA ILE A 324 18.96 -17.47 0.60
C ILE A 324 20.40 -17.94 0.35
N ASN A 325 21.32 -16.99 0.20
CA ASN A 325 22.73 -17.23 -0.11
C ASN A 325 23.62 -16.44 0.85
N GLU A 326 24.74 -17.02 1.29
CA GLU A 326 25.63 -16.40 2.28
C GLU A 326 26.30 -15.12 1.78
N ASN A 327 26.50 -14.97 0.46
CA ASN A 327 27.41 -13.97 -0.11
C ASN A 327 26.75 -12.72 -0.73
N ASN A 328 25.43 -12.71 -0.99
CA ASN A 328 24.77 -11.57 -1.63
C ASN A 328 23.56 -11.11 -0.82
N ILE A 329 23.53 -9.83 -0.47
CA ILE A 329 22.30 -9.15 -0.02
C ILE A 329 21.51 -8.81 -1.28
N ASP A 330 20.28 -9.31 -1.36
CA ASP A 330 19.34 -8.97 -2.43
C ASP A 330 18.43 -7.83 -1.94
N LEU A 331 17.97 -7.00 -2.86
CA LEU A 331 17.05 -5.90 -2.57
C LEU A 331 15.61 -6.42 -2.62
N PHE A 332 14.83 -6.17 -1.56
CA PHE A 332 13.43 -6.60 -1.46
C PHE A 332 12.48 -5.40 -1.52
N PRO A 333 12.10 -4.93 -2.73
CA PRO A 333 11.20 -3.79 -2.86
C PRO A 333 9.74 -4.10 -2.51
N ALA A 334 9.35 -5.38 -2.42
CA ALA A 334 7.95 -5.78 -2.27
C ALA A 334 7.76 -6.95 -1.31
N SER A 335 6.68 -6.90 -0.54
CA SER A 335 6.25 -8.02 0.32
C SER A 335 4.73 -8.24 0.30
N ILE A 336 4.35 -9.49 0.48
CA ILE A 336 3.00 -9.91 0.81
C ILE A 336 3.06 -10.73 2.10
N VAL A 337 1.99 -10.66 2.88
CA VAL A 337 1.73 -11.64 3.95
C VAL A 337 0.40 -12.31 3.66
N GLY A 338 0.37 -13.63 3.63
CA GLY A 338 -0.83 -14.39 3.32
C GLY A 338 -0.59 -15.90 3.36
N ASP A 339 -1.68 -16.64 3.54
CA ASP A 339 -1.68 -18.12 3.51
C ASP A 339 -1.65 -18.62 2.07
N VAL A 340 -0.49 -19.12 1.67
CA VAL A 340 -0.21 -19.63 0.32
C VAL A 340 -0.33 -21.15 0.28
N ASN A 341 -0.05 -21.83 1.38
CA ASN A 341 -0.13 -23.30 1.46
C ASN A 341 -1.48 -23.82 2.01
N PHE A 342 -2.40 -22.90 2.32
CA PHE A 342 -3.76 -23.14 2.80
C PHE A 342 -3.83 -23.81 4.19
N ASP A 343 -2.83 -23.57 5.05
CA ASP A 343 -2.75 -24.12 6.41
C ASP A 343 -3.35 -23.21 7.51
N ASN A 344 -3.89 -22.05 7.11
CA ASN A 344 -4.42 -20.95 7.92
C ASN A 344 -3.38 -20.15 8.70
N ASN A 345 -2.08 -20.40 8.50
CA ASN A 345 -1.02 -19.52 8.94
C ASN A 345 -0.55 -18.70 7.74
N ASN A 346 -0.16 -17.46 7.99
CA ASN A 346 0.32 -16.58 6.94
C ASN A 346 1.81 -16.81 6.72
N GLU A 347 2.19 -17.04 5.47
CA GLU A 347 3.57 -16.95 5.01
C GLU A 347 3.96 -15.50 4.70
N ILE A 348 5.26 -15.24 4.72
CA ILE A 348 5.84 -13.99 4.26
C ILE A 348 6.46 -14.22 2.90
N ILE A 349 5.99 -13.48 1.90
CA ILE A 349 6.38 -13.63 0.51
C ILE A 349 7.15 -12.38 0.11
N LEU A 350 8.40 -12.53 -0.27
CA LEU A 350 9.26 -11.42 -0.68
C LEU A 350 9.55 -11.48 -2.16
N GLY A 351 9.46 -10.33 -2.82
CA GLY A 351 9.88 -10.15 -4.20
C GLY A 351 11.24 -9.47 -4.24
N SER A 352 12.18 -10.05 -4.97
CA SER A 352 13.55 -9.56 -5.03
C SER A 352 13.89 -8.91 -6.37
N TYR A 353 14.75 -7.90 -6.31
CA TYR A 353 15.32 -7.29 -7.50
C TYR A 353 16.23 -8.27 -8.26
N GLY A 354 16.84 -9.23 -7.54
CA GLY A 354 17.55 -10.40 -8.06
C GLY A 354 16.67 -11.45 -8.76
N LYS A 355 15.43 -11.12 -9.10
CA LYS A 355 14.49 -11.93 -9.90
C LYS A 355 14.02 -13.20 -9.21
N LYS A 356 13.81 -13.15 -7.89
CA LYS A 356 13.27 -14.26 -7.11
C LYS A 356 12.05 -13.85 -6.31
N ILE A 357 11.15 -14.81 -6.12
CA ILE A 357 10.10 -14.78 -5.10
C ILE A 357 10.49 -15.81 -4.03
N ILE A 358 10.40 -15.42 -2.77
CA ILE A 358 10.81 -16.24 -1.64
C ILE A 358 9.64 -16.35 -0.69
N PHE A 359 9.33 -17.59 -0.29
CA PHE A 359 8.26 -17.91 0.64
C PHE A 359 8.91 -18.29 1.97
N TYR A 360 8.64 -17.50 3.01
CA TYR A 360 9.08 -17.76 4.36
C TYR A 360 7.91 -18.24 5.20
N LYS A 361 8.16 -19.30 5.97
CA LYS A 361 7.20 -19.87 6.91
C LYS A 361 7.71 -19.74 8.33
N PHE A 362 6.81 -19.47 9.26
CA PHE A 362 7.13 -19.41 10.68
C PHE A 362 6.98 -20.79 11.32
N GLU A 363 8.02 -21.24 12.00
CA GLU A 363 8.00 -22.47 12.79
C GLU A 363 7.73 -22.13 14.26
N HIS A 364 6.53 -22.49 14.75
CA HIS A 364 6.09 -22.16 16.11
C HIS A 364 6.91 -22.85 17.21
N GLU A 365 7.48 -24.03 16.95
CA GLU A 365 8.27 -24.76 17.95
C GLU A 365 9.63 -24.08 18.18
N SER A 366 10.34 -23.77 17.11
CA SER A 366 11.65 -23.11 17.17
C SER A 366 11.54 -21.59 17.35
N GLN A 367 10.37 -21.00 17.12
CA GLN A 367 10.15 -19.55 17.10
C GLN A 367 11.05 -18.85 16.08
N THR A 368 11.24 -19.46 14.91
CA THR A 368 12.08 -18.95 13.82
C THR A 368 11.38 -19.03 12.47
N TYR A 369 11.91 -18.30 11.48
CA TYR A 369 11.45 -18.39 10.09
C TYR A 369 12.41 -19.25 9.29
N PHE A 370 11.88 -20.01 8.34
CA PHE A 370 12.65 -20.76 7.35
C PHE A 370 12.12 -20.51 5.94
N ILE A 371 12.95 -20.79 4.94
CA ILE A 371 12.55 -20.69 3.53
C ILE A 371 11.77 -21.95 3.17
N GLU A 372 10.48 -21.80 2.90
CA GLU A 372 9.61 -22.91 2.47
C GLU A 372 9.79 -23.19 0.98
N ASN A 373 9.85 -22.14 0.16
CA ASN A 373 9.98 -22.26 -1.29
C ASN A 373 10.63 -21.03 -1.92
N THR A 374 11.14 -21.20 -3.14
CA THR A 374 11.63 -20.11 -3.99
C THR A 374 11.17 -20.29 -5.43
N MET A 375 10.87 -19.19 -6.09
CA MET A 375 10.49 -19.17 -7.51
C MET A 375 11.33 -18.13 -8.25
N GLU A 376 11.79 -18.46 -9.46
CA GLU A 376 12.45 -17.49 -10.33
C GLU A 376 11.41 -16.76 -11.20
N VAL A 377 11.66 -15.47 -11.44
CA VAL A 377 10.83 -14.63 -12.32
C VAL A 377 11.70 -14.07 -13.45
N PRO A 378 11.12 -13.70 -14.60
CA PRO A 378 11.92 -13.32 -15.77
C PRO A 378 12.69 -12.00 -15.58
N HIS A 379 12.18 -11.09 -14.74
CA HIS A 379 12.66 -9.73 -14.59
C HIS A 379 12.61 -9.28 -13.12
N PRO A 380 13.41 -8.25 -12.73
CA PRO A 380 13.41 -7.71 -11.37
C PRO A 380 12.01 -7.33 -10.90
N VAL A 381 11.66 -7.73 -9.68
CA VAL A 381 10.37 -7.45 -9.05
C VAL A 381 10.35 -6.02 -8.53
N ILE A 382 9.22 -5.34 -8.70
CA ILE A 382 8.97 -3.99 -8.20
C ILE A 382 7.86 -4.01 -7.15
N SER A 383 6.76 -4.70 -7.44
CA SER A 383 5.61 -4.80 -6.54
C SER A 383 4.93 -6.16 -6.64
N LEU A 384 4.19 -6.52 -5.59
CA LEU A 384 3.55 -7.81 -5.40
C LEU A 384 2.17 -7.67 -4.76
N THR A 385 1.18 -8.41 -5.24
CA THR A 385 -0.11 -8.57 -4.56
C THR A 385 -0.61 -10.01 -4.65
N TYR A 386 -1.37 -10.44 -3.65
CA TYR A 386 -1.97 -11.76 -3.56
C TYR A 386 -3.45 -11.61 -3.21
N LEU A 387 -4.31 -11.84 -4.20
CA LEU A 387 -5.74 -11.58 -4.11
C LEU A 387 -6.50 -12.43 -5.12
N ASP A 388 -7.79 -12.63 -4.86
CA ASP A 388 -8.70 -13.35 -5.73
C ASP A 388 -9.08 -12.47 -6.93
N LEU A 389 -8.32 -12.60 -8.03
CA LEU A 389 -8.55 -11.88 -9.27
C LEU A 389 -9.67 -12.52 -10.07
N THR A 390 -9.83 -13.84 -10.00
CA THR A 390 -10.80 -14.59 -10.81
C THR A 390 -12.20 -14.69 -10.19
N GLY A 391 -12.34 -14.34 -8.91
CA GLY A 391 -13.58 -14.38 -8.14
C GLY A 391 -13.98 -15.79 -7.72
N ASP A 392 -13.06 -16.75 -7.72
CA ASP A 392 -13.32 -18.16 -7.38
C ASP A 392 -13.01 -18.49 -5.90
N GLY A 393 -12.56 -17.50 -5.13
CA GLY A 393 -12.18 -17.62 -3.73
C GLY A 393 -10.73 -18.05 -3.51
N ILE A 394 -9.94 -18.24 -4.58
CA ILE A 394 -8.53 -18.58 -4.51
C ILE A 394 -7.71 -17.38 -4.97
N ASN A 395 -6.75 -16.98 -4.15
CA ASN A 395 -5.89 -15.87 -4.50
C ASN A 395 -4.87 -16.26 -5.59
N GLU A 396 -4.72 -15.39 -6.58
CA GLU A 396 -3.60 -15.39 -7.51
C GLU A 396 -2.45 -14.53 -6.98
N LEU A 397 -1.21 -14.88 -7.35
CA LEU A 397 -0.02 -14.07 -7.12
C LEU A 397 0.24 -13.21 -8.35
N ILE A 398 0.12 -11.89 -8.20
CA ILE A 398 0.38 -10.91 -9.25
C ILE A 398 1.69 -10.20 -8.95
N ILE A 399 2.57 -10.16 -9.94
CA ILE A 399 3.94 -9.66 -9.84
C ILE A 399 4.13 -8.56 -10.88
N VAL A 400 4.40 -7.34 -10.41
CA VAL A 400 4.83 -6.24 -11.29
C VAL A 400 6.35 -6.27 -11.35
N THR A 401 6.87 -6.47 -12.56
CA THR A 401 8.31 -6.48 -12.84
C THR A 401 8.70 -5.25 -13.68
N THR A 402 9.99 -5.02 -13.83
CA THR A 402 10.54 -3.97 -14.72
C THR A 402 10.15 -4.08 -16.20
N LYS A 403 9.53 -5.18 -16.63
CA LYS A 403 9.12 -5.41 -18.04
C LYS A 403 7.64 -5.74 -18.22
N GLY A 404 6.87 -5.88 -17.14
CA GLY A 404 5.47 -6.26 -17.25
C GLY A 404 4.90 -6.90 -16.01
N ILE A 405 3.61 -7.20 -16.09
CA ILE A 405 2.81 -7.86 -15.06
C ILE A 405 2.78 -9.35 -15.35
N VAL A 406 3.18 -10.17 -14.37
CA VAL A 406 3.13 -11.64 -14.44
C VAL A 406 2.10 -12.13 -13.43
N ILE A 407 1.26 -13.08 -13.84
CA ILE A 407 0.21 -13.62 -12.98
C ILE A 407 0.43 -15.12 -12.81
N TYR A 408 0.46 -15.54 -11.56
CA TYR A 408 0.62 -16.92 -11.14
C TYR A 408 -0.62 -17.42 -10.40
N ARG A 409 -1.00 -18.66 -10.69
CA ARG A 409 -2.09 -19.38 -10.01
C ARG A 409 -1.53 -20.62 -9.31
N HIS A 410 -2.23 -21.07 -8.28
CA HIS A 410 -1.95 -22.35 -7.64
C HIS A 410 -2.15 -23.53 -8.59
N HIS A 411 -1.37 -24.59 -8.39
CA HIS A 411 -1.65 -25.86 -9.06
C HIS A 411 -2.89 -26.49 -8.43
N ILE A 412 -3.71 -27.14 -9.25
CA ILE A 412 -4.98 -27.71 -8.80
C ILE A 412 -4.77 -28.88 -7.84
N ASP A 413 -3.80 -29.77 -8.09
CA ASP A 413 -3.66 -30.99 -7.27
C ASP A 413 -3.32 -30.70 -5.79
N PRO A 414 -2.28 -29.89 -5.47
CA PRO A 414 -1.97 -29.56 -4.08
C PRO A 414 -3.08 -28.78 -3.38
N LEU A 415 -3.81 -27.96 -4.13
CA LEU A 415 -4.95 -27.19 -3.62
C LEU A 415 -6.09 -28.13 -3.18
N ILE A 416 -6.45 -29.11 -4.02
CA ILE A 416 -7.48 -30.11 -3.68
C ILE A 416 -7.07 -30.87 -2.41
N ASP A 417 -5.82 -31.31 -2.31
CA ASP A 417 -5.33 -32.02 -1.14
C ASP A 417 -5.43 -31.19 0.14
N ALA A 418 -5.08 -29.90 0.06
CA ALA A 418 -5.19 -28.98 1.19
C ALA A 418 -6.65 -28.75 1.60
N LEU A 419 -7.55 -28.56 0.63
CA LEU A 419 -8.99 -28.39 0.88
C LEU A 419 -9.61 -29.64 1.50
N VAL A 420 -9.28 -30.84 1.00
CA VAL A 420 -9.74 -32.12 1.56
C VAL A 420 -9.27 -32.29 3.01
N LYS A 421 -8.00 -32.00 3.30
CA LYS A 421 -7.48 -32.02 4.69
C LYS A 421 -8.25 -31.06 5.59
N LYS A 422 -8.56 -29.86 5.11
CA LYS A 422 -9.32 -28.85 5.86
C LYS A 422 -10.75 -29.33 6.12
N MET A 423 -11.42 -29.90 5.12
CA MET A 423 -12.78 -30.48 5.26
C MET A 423 -12.81 -31.62 6.28
N ASN A 424 -11.84 -32.54 6.24
CA ASN A 424 -11.75 -33.64 7.19
C ASN A 424 -11.54 -33.16 8.62
N THR A 425 -10.72 -32.11 8.81
CA THR A 425 -10.49 -31.51 10.12
C THR A 425 -11.76 -30.88 10.69
N ILE A 426 -12.57 -30.25 9.84
CA ILE A 426 -13.87 -29.69 10.24
C ILE A 426 -14.88 -30.80 10.56
N ALA A 427 -14.96 -31.86 9.75
CA ALA A 427 -15.88 -32.98 9.97
C ALA A 427 -15.55 -33.82 11.22
N SER A 428 -14.30 -33.76 11.69
CA SER A 428 -13.85 -34.44 12.92
C SER A 428 -14.12 -33.66 14.20
N LYS A 429 -14.60 -32.41 14.10
CA LYS A 429 -15.05 -31.59 15.23
C LYS A 429 -16.57 -31.60 15.29
#